data_AF-A0A413YV66-F1
#
_entry.id   AF-A0A413YV66-F1
#
_cell.length_a   1.000
_cell.length_b   1.000
_cell.length_c   1.000
_cell.angle_alpha   90.00
_cell.angle_beta   90.00
_cell.angle_gamma   90.00
#
_symmetry.space_group_name_H-M   'P 1'
#
loop_
_entity.id
_entity.type
_entity.pdbx_description
1 polymer ?
#
loop_
_entity_poly.entity_id
_entity_poly.type
_entity_poly.pdbx_seq_one_letter_code
_entity_poly.pdbx_strand_id
1 'polypeptide(L)'
;MKAGLLRTQFSYQNTVVRGKMKEKTKESVSAVVPIMLIVLLLGFTIAPLSPSILVEFIVGAVLVIIGMVFFSLGAELSMTPMGERVGGSMLRTKKLWMIVAIGFILGVIITISEPDLQVLAGQVAAVPNMVLILSVAVGVGVFLVAALLRILFGIPLAPLLLVFYAIVFALAMFVPKGFLAVAFDSGGVTTGPMTVPFIMALGVGISSIRNDKHAGNDSFGLVSLCSIGPILAVLILGMVYSTEGNYTTTAITEVSDSVELGKLFWYEIPKYLKEIALSLLPIIVFFGVFQIFAPKMNKKSLMKICVGLVYTYIGLVLFLTGANVGFIPAGNYLGSVLASLSFRWIIVPIGMIIGYFIVKAEPAVYVLMHQVEELTSGSISGKSMQISLSVGVAVSVGLSMIRVLTGISILYFLIPGYGIALILTLFVPKIFTAIAFDSGGVASGPMTATFLLPLAQGACLAVGGNIVTDAFGVVAMVAMTPLITLQILGVIYRIKDSRRANVPQTVAPVVDMFAELSDDAIIEL
;
A
#
# COMPACT_ATOMS: atom_id res chain seq x y z
N MET A 1 -43.10 18.06 9.21
CA MET A 1 -41.84 17.94 9.98
C MET A 1 -40.90 16.80 9.50
N LYS A 2 -41.36 15.55 9.32
CA LYS A 2 -40.53 14.41 8.84
C LYS A 2 -39.92 14.58 7.43
N ALA A 3 -40.63 15.20 6.48
CA ALA A 3 -40.13 15.42 5.11
C ALA A 3 -39.02 16.50 5.04
N GLY A 4 -39.07 17.50 5.93
CA GLY A 4 -38.03 18.53 6.05
C GLY A 4 -36.72 17.95 6.56
N LEU A 5 -36.77 17.17 7.66
CA LEU A 5 -35.62 16.46 8.23
C LEU A 5 -34.97 15.46 7.28
N LEU A 6 -35.76 14.78 6.43
CA LEU A 6 -35.25 13.89 5.39
C LEU A 6 -34.52 14.65 4.27
N ARG A 7 -35.02 15.83 3.86
CA ARG A 7 -34.35 16.70 2.87
C ARG A 7 -33.05 17.29 3.42
N THR A 8 -33.01 17.73 4.68
CA THR A 8 -31.77 18.22 5.31
C THR A 8 -30.75 17.11 5.51
N GLN A 9 -31.15 15.90 5.90
CA GLN A 9 -30.23 14.75 5.99
C GLN A 9 -29.69 14.31 4.62
N PHE A 10 -30.50 14.30 3.56
CA PHE A 10 -30.04 13.99 2.20
C PHE A 10 -29.09 15.07 1.65
N SER A 11 -29.38 16.35 1.91
CA SER A 11 -28.50 17.47 1.54
C SER A 11 -27.16 17.41 2.28
N TYR A 12 -27.17 17.06 3.57
CA TYR A 12 -25.96 16.84 4.35
C TYR A 12 -25.14 15.65 3.83
N GLN A 13 -25.78 14.50 3.53
CA GLN A 13 -25.10 13.34 2.94
C GLN A 13 -24.49 13.64 1.58
N ASN A 14 -25.19 14.38 0.71
CA ASN A 14 -24.65 14.80 -0.58
C ASN A 14 -23.48 15.76 -0.43
N THR A 15 -23.51 16.64 0.57
CA THR A 15 -22.39 17.54 0.88
C THR A 15 -21.16 16.76 1.36
N VAL A 16 -21.34 15.73 2.21
CA VAL A 16 -20.25 14.87 2.69
C VAL A 16 -19.66 14.02 1.56
N VAL A 17 -20.49 13.39 0.72
CA VAL A 17 -20.02 12.59 -0.43
C VAL A 17 -19.29 13.48 -1.45
N ARG A 18 -19.81 14.69 -1.72
CA ARG A 18 -19.15 15.65 -2.61
C ARG A 18 -17.83 16.17 -2.03
N GLY A 19 -17.74 16.33 -0.71
CA GLY A 19 -16.50 16.64 0.00
C GLY A 19 -15.46 15.55 -0.19
N LYS A 20 -15.81 14.30 0.14
CA LYS A 20 -14.94 13.13 -0.05
C LYS A 20 -14.51 12.94 -1.51
N MET A 21 -15.42 13.15 -2.46
CA MET A 21 -15.07 13.03 -3.88
C MET A 21 -14.01 14.07 -4.30
N LYS A 22 -14.10 15.31 -3.82
CA LYS A 22 -13.07 16.33 -4.07
C LYS A 22 -11.74 15.96 -3.45
N GLU A 23 -11.76 15.43 -2.23
CA GLU A 23 -10.57 14.94 -1.52
C GLU A 23 -9.90 13.79 -2.30
N LYS A 24 -10.66 12.75 -2.66
CA LYS A 24 -10.17 11.62 -3.45
C LYS A 24 -9.71 12.01 -4.86
N THR A 25 -10.34 13.01 -5.46
CA THR A 25 -9.86 13.61 -6.72
C THR A 25 -8.51 14.26 -6.54
N LYS A 26 -8.33 15.07 -5.50
CA LYS A 26 -7.05 15.73 -5.21
C LYS A 26 -5.95 14.70 -4.93
N GLU A 27 -6.25 13.67 -4.13
CA GLU A 27 -5.33 12.56 -3.84
C GLU A 27 -4.89 11.87 -5.15
N SER A 28 -5.84 11.42 -5.97
CA SER A 28 -5.56 10.68 -7.22
C SER A 28 -4.80 11.53 -8.25
N VAL A 29 -5.19 12.80 -8.41
CA VAL A 29 -4.47 13.74 -9.30
C VAL A 29 -3.05 13.98 -8.79
N SER A 30 -2.89 14.18 -7.48
CA SER A 30 -1.56 14.37 -6.90
C SER A 30 -0.67 13.13 -7.07
N ALA A 31 -1.26 11.92 -7.06
CA ALA A 31 -0.57 10.65 -7.25
C ALA A 31 -0.01 10.49 -8.67
N VAL A 32 -0.86 10.73 -9.66
CA VAL A 32 -0.57 10.35 -11.05
C VAL A 32 0.12 11.48 -11.83
N VAL A 33 -0.31 12.74 -11.64
CA VAL A 33 0.17 13.86 -12.47
C VAL A 33 1.67 14.10 -12.35
N PRO A 34 2.32 14.06 -11.17
CA PRO A 34 3.77 14.23 -11.08
C PRO A 34 4.53 13.17 -11.89
N ILE A 35 4.10 11.92 -11.83
CA ILE A 35 4.70 10.82 -12.60
C ILE A 35 4.48 11.06 -14.10
N MET A 36 3.25 11.43 -14.49
CA MET A 36 2.92 11.80 -15.87
C MET A 36 3.82 12.92 -16.38
N LEU A 37 4.01 14.00 -15.62
CA LEU A 37 4.87 15.12 -16.00
C LEU A 37 6.34 14.71 -16.13
N ILE A 38 6.84 13.85 -15.23
CA ILE A 38 8.20 13.30 -15.32
C ILE A 38 8.35 12.48 -16.61
N VAL A 39 7.42 11.58 -16.89
CA VAL A 39 7.44 10.74 -18.09
C VAL A 39 7.37 11.58 -19.36
N LEU A 40 6.50 12.59 -19.42
CA LEU A 40 6.42 13.50 -20.56
C LEU A 40 7.71 14.32 -20.73
N LEU A 41 8.25 14.87 -19.64
CA LEU A 41 9.50 15.63 -19.68
C LEU A 41 10.64 14.77 -20.22
N LEU A 42 10.81 13.55 -19.70
CA LEU A 42 11.80 12.60 -20.18
C LEU A 42 11.55 12.21 -21.64
N GLY A 43 10.29 11.95 -21.98
CA GLY A 43 9.84 11.60 -23.33
C GLY A 43 10.18 12.63 -24.40
N PHE A 44 10.12 13.92 -24.06
CA PHE A 44 10.45 15.01 -24.98
C PHE A 44 11.92 15.44 -24.96
N THR A 45 12.74 14.93 -24.03
CA THR A 45 14.11 15.43 -23.83
C THR A 45 15.17 14.34 -23.89
N ILE A 46 15.11 13.35 -23.00
CA ILE A 46 16.21 12.41 -22.75
C ILE A 46 15.91 11.03 -23.35
N ALA A 47 14.66 10.58 -23.32
CA ALA A 47 14.26 9.23 -23.71
C ALA A 47 13.03 9.27 -24.63
N PRO A 48 13.24 9.48 -25.96
CA PRO A 48 12.15 9.63 -26.92
C PRO A 48 11.17 8.46 -26.89
N LEU A 49 9.91 8.75 -26.54
CA LEU A 49 8.80 7.80 -26.57
C LEU A 49 8.23 7.70 -27.99
N SER A 50 7.85 6.50 -28.42
CA SER A 50 7.08 6.35 -29.65
C SER A 50 5.74 7.08 -29.51
N PRO A 51 5.20 7.68 -30.58
CA PRO A 51 3.93 8.39 -30.52
C PRO A 51 2.76 7.52 -30.02
N SER A 52 2.77 6.22 -30.33
CA SER A 52 1.79 5.24 -29.85
C SER A 52 1.82 5.10 -28.34
N ILE A 53 2.98 4.80 -27.77
CA ILE A 53 3.19 4.63 -26.32
C ILE A 53 2.87 5.93 -25.57
N LEU A 54 3.22 7.09 -26.15
CA LEU A 54 2.90 8.39 -25.55
C LEU A 54 1.38 8.60 -25.42
N VAL A 55 0.60 8.25 -26.45
CA VAL A 55 -0.86 8.39 -26.43
C VAL A 55 -1.50 7.35 -25.52
N GLU A 56 -1.04 6.09 -25.55
CA GLU A 56 -1.44 5.03 -24.61
C GLU A 56 -1.22 5.46 -23.16
N PHE A 57 -0.07 6.06 -22.87
CA PHE A 57 0.27 6.57 -21.56
C PHE A 57 -0.66 7.71 -21.12
N ILE A 58 -0.94 8.68 -22.00
CA ILE A 58 -1.82 9.83 -21.66
C ILE A 58 -3.26 9.36 -21.43
N VAL A 59 -3.80 8.52 -22.32
CA VAL A 59 -5.15 7.96 -22.17
C VAL A 59 -5.22 7.08 -20.91
N GLY A 60 -4.19 6.24 -20.70
CA GLY A 60 -4.02 5.44 -19.50
C GLY A 60 -3.96 6.29 -18.23
N ALA A 61 -3.24 7.41 -18.24
CA ALA A 61 -3.16 8.35 -17.11
C ALA A 61 -4.53 8.93 -16.75
N VAL A 62 -5.34 9.31 -17.73
CA VAL A 62 -6.70 9.78 -17.49
C VAL A 62 -7.56 8.67 -16.88
N LEU A 63 -7.49 7.44 -17.42
CA LEU A 63 -8.23 6.30 -16.89
C LEU A 63 -7.79 5.90 -15.49
N VAL A 64 -6.49 5.92 -15.19
CA VAL A 64 -5.95 5.65 -13.84
C VAL A 64 -6.41 6.71 -12.85
N ILE A 65 -6.38 8.00 -13.20
CA ILE A 65 -6.88 9.07 -12.32
C ILE A 65 -8.37 8.84 -12.01
N ILE A 66 -9.21 8.66 -13.03
CA ILE A 66 -10.64 8.44 -12.84
C ILE A 66 -10.89 7.15 -12.03
N GLY A 67 -10.16 6.09 -12.38
CA GLY A 67 -10.21 4.79 -11.71
C GLY A 67 -9.89 4.89 -10.23
N MET A 68 -8.76 5.52 -9.88
CA MET A 68 -8.33 5.74 -8.49
C MET A 68 -9.33 6.55 -7.68
N VAL A 69 -10.01 7.55 -8.28
CA VAL A 69 -11.03 8.34 -7.59
C VAL A 69 -12.24 7.48 -7.20
N PHE A 70 -12.82 6.76 -8.15
CA PHE A 70 -13.96 5.89 -7.88
C PHE A 70 -13.58 4.74 -6.96
N PHE A 71 -12.42 4.15 -7.18
CA PHE A 71 -11.91 3.04 -6.41
C PHE A 71 -11.68 3.43 -4.94
N SER A 72 -10.92 4.49 -4.67
CA SER A 72 -10.60 4.92 -3.30
C SER A 72 -11.85 5.36 -2.55
N LEU A 73 -12.77 6.06 -3.23
CA LEU A 73 -14.06 6.43 -2.66
C LEU A 73 -14.92 5.19 -2.36
N GLY A 74 -14.95 4.22 -3.27
CA GLY A 74 -15.68 2.97 -3.11
C GLY A 74 -15.16 2.13 -1.96
N ALA A 75 -13.83 1.99 -1.85
CA ALA A 75 -13.16 1.27 -0.79
C ALA A 75 -13.45 1.90 0.59
N GLU A 76 -13.41 3.22 0.70
CA GLU A 76 -13.73 3.92 1.96
C GLU A 76 -15.21 3.76 2.36
N LEU A 77 -16.13 3.75 1.39
CA LEU A 77 -17.57 3.58 1.64
C LEU A 77 -17.98 2.13 1.93
N SER A 78 -17.16 1.15 1.56
CA SER A 78 -17.46 -0.28 1.68
C SER A 78 -16.51 -1.02 2.62
N MET A 79 -15.22 -1.10 2.29
CA MET A 79 -14.23 -1.93 2.99
C MET A 79 -14.03 -1.55 4.46
N THR A 80 -13.91 -0.26 4.77
CA THR A 80 -13.78 0.22 6.16
C THR A 80 -14.99 -0.18 7.03
N PRO A 81 -16.25 0.16 6.68
CA PRO A 81 -17.39 -0.23 7.51
C PRO A 81 -17.65 -1.75 7.51
N MET A 82 -17.25 -2.48 6.47
CA MET A 82 -17.29 -3.95 6.46
C MET A 82 -16.30 -4.52 7.47
N GLY A 83 -15.05 -4.04 7.47
CA GLY A 83 -13.98 -4.47 8.39
C GLY A 83 -14.34 -4.23 9.86
N GLU A 84 -14.74 -3.00 10.22
CA GLU A 84 -15.17 -2.65 11.59
C GLU A 84 -16.29 -3.58 12.10
N ARG A 85 -17.27 -3.84 11.24
CA ARG A 85 -18.43 -4.66 11.62
C ARG A 85 -18.08 -6.13 11.78
N VAL A 86 -17.28 -6.67 10.87
CA VAL A 86 -16.82 -8.05 10.96
C VAL A 86 -15.96 -8.23 12.21
N GLY A 87 -14.97 -7.35 12.42
CA GLY A 87 -14.12 -7.36 13.62
C GLY A 87 -14.92 -7.27 14.92
N GLY A 88 -15.87 -6.33 15.00
CA GLY A 88 -16.71 -6.15 16.19
C GLY A 88 -17.68 -7.31 16.45
N SER A 89 -18.12 -8.03 15.41
CA SER A 89 -19.01 -9.18 15.59
C SER A 89 -18.24 -10.47 15.88
N MET A 90 -17.02 -10.60 15.34
CA MET A 90 -16.16 -11.77 15.48
C MET A 90 -15.86 -12.08 16.96
N LEU A 91 -15.47 -11.08 17.74
CA LEU A 91 -15.20 -11.25 19.18
C LEU A 91 -16.45 -11.54 20.02
N ARG A 92 -17.63 -11.07 19.60
CA ARG A 92 -18.89 -11.34 20.33
C ARG A 92 -19.25 -12.82 20.34
N THR A 93 -18.78 -13.58 19.36
CA THR A 93 -19.03 -15.03 19.31
C THR A 93 -18.39 -15.79 20.48
N LYS A 94 -17.34 -15.23 21.10
CA LYS A 94 -16.52 -15.82 22.18
C LYS A 94 -15.91 -17.21 21.86
N LYS A 95 -16.07 -17.75 20.65
CA LYS A 95 -15.52 -19.06 20.27
C LYS A 95 -14.24 -18.86 19.44
N LEU A 96 -13.11 -19.27 20.00
CA LEU A 96 -11.79 -19.13 19.37
C LEU A 96 -11.74 -19.72 17.96
N TRP A 97 -12.33 -20.91 17.75
CA TRP A 97 -12.33 -21.56 16.44
C TRP A 97 -13.07 -20.74 15.37
N MET A 98 -14.12 -19.98 15.74
CA MET A 98 -14.82 -19.10 14.79
C MET A 98 -13.95 -17.90 14.40
N ILE A 99 -13.20 -17.35 15.35
CA ILE A 99 -12.25 -16.26 15.09
C ILE A 99 -11.18 -16.76 14.09
N VAL A 100 -10.63 -17.95 14.33
CA VAL A 100 -9.65 -18.59 13.44
C VAL A 100 -10.24 -18.85 12.04
N ALA A 101 -11.41 -19.49 11.96
CA ALA A 101 -12.02 -19.84 10.68
C ALA A 101 -12.42 -18.60 9.86
N ILE A 102 -13.11 -17.64 10.48
CA ILE A 102 -13.53 -16.41 9.79
C ILE A 102 -12.30 -15.58 9.43
N GLY A 103 -11.31 -15.47 10.33
CA GLY A 103 -10.07 -14.73 10.06
C GLY A 103 -9.30 -15.30 8.88
N PHE A 104 -9.14 -16.62 8.82
CA PHE A 104 -8.47 -17.30 7.71
C PHE A 104 -9.20 -17.06 6.38
N ILE A 105 -10.51 -17.34 6.34
CA ILE A 105 -11.33 -17.17 5.13
C ILE A 105 -11.29 -15.71 4.64
N LEU A 106 -11.40 -14.77 5.57
CA LEU A 106 -11.42 -13.35 5.27
C LEU A 106 -10.07 -12.87 4.73
N GLY A 107 -8.96 -13.33 5.32
CA GLY A 107 -7.62 -13.02 4.80
C GLY A 107 -7.44 -13.53 3.38
N VAL A 108 -7.82 -14.78 3.11
CA VAL A 108 -7.78 -15.36 1.76
C VAL A 108 -8.62 -14.56 0.77
N ILE A 109 -9.88 -14.28 1.12
CA ILE A 109 -10.83 -13.59 0.23
C ILE A 109 -10.38 -12.17 -0.12
N ILE A 110 -9.90 -11.41 0.87
CA ILE A 110 -9.45 -10.03 0.66
C ILE A 110 -8.21 -10.02 -0.23
N THR A 111 -7.27 -10.93 -0.01
CA THR A 111 -6.05 -11.00 -0.81
C THR A 111 -6.32 -11.42 -2.26
N ILE A 112 -7.24 -12.36 -2.51
CA ILE A 112 -7.66 -12.69 -3.89
C ILE A 112 -8.28 -11.45 -4.57
N SER A 113 -8.97 -10.61 -3.79
CA SER A 113 -9.61 -9.40 -4.27
C SER A 113 -8.61 -8.24 -4.50
N GLU A 114 -7.34 -8.38 -4.13
CA GLU A 114 -6.35 -7.29 -4.21
C GLU A 114 -5.87 -7.06 -5.65
N PRO A 115 -6.15 -5.90 -6.28
CA PRO A 115 -5.74 -5.61 -7.65
C PRO A 115 -4.23 -5.61 -7.86
N ASP A 116 -3.46 -5.10 -6.90
CA ASP A 116 -2.01 -4.99 -7.04
C ASP A 116 -1.38 -6.39 -7.16
N LEU A 117 -1.95 -7.38 -6.46
CA LEU A 117 -1.54 -8.78 -6.56
C LEU A 117 -1.83 -9.38 -7.94
N GLN A 118 -2.95 -9.00 -8.56
CA GLN A 118 -3.27 -9.41 -9.94
C GLN A 118 -2.25 -8.85 -10.93
N VAL A 119 -1.89 -7.57 -10.76
CA VAL A 119 -0.85 -6.91 -11.58
C VAL A 119 0.50 -7.61 -11.41
N LEU A 120 0.91 -7.90 -10.17
CA LEU A 120 2.16 -8.63 -9.92
C LEU A 120 2.13 -10.03 -10.54
N ALA A 121 1.04 -10.78 -10.36
CA ALA A 121 0.90 -12.12 -10.89
C ALA A 121 0.96 -12.15 -12.43
N GLY A 122 0.37 -11.14 -13.11
CA GLY A 122 0.48 -10.98 -14.55
C GLY A 122 1.90 -10.72 -15.06
N GLN A 123 2.79 -10.22 -14.20
CA GLN A 123 4.19 -9.92 -14.55
C GLN A 123 5.14 -11.09 -14.25
N VAL A 124 4.73 -12.10 -13.46
CA VAL A 124 5.56 -13.25 -13.09
C VAL A 124 5.31 -14.40 -14.08
N ALA A 125 6.21 -14.60 -15.04
CA ALA A 125 6.04 -15.65 -16.06
C ALA A 125 6.36 -17.08 -15.57
N ALA A 126 7.06 -17.22 -14.44
CA ALA A 126 7.52 -18.52 -13.95
C ALA A 126 6.43 -19.37 -13.26
N VAL A 127 5.30 -18.77 -12.87
CA VAL A 127 4.24 -19.44 -12.12
C VAL A 127 2.87 -19.05 -12.69
N PRO A 128 1.93 -20.00 -12.87
CA PRO A 128 0.57 -19.64 -13.25
C PRO A 128 -0.04 -18.63 -12.27
N ASN A 129 -0.63 -17.54 -12.78
CA ASN A 129 -1.13 -16.43 -11.97
C ASN A 129 -2.00 -16.90 -10.79
N MET A 130 -2.93 -17.82 -11.04
CA MET A 130 -3.84 -18.34 -10.02
C MET A 130 -3.12 -19.11 -8.91
N VAL A 131 -2.04 -19.85 -9.23
CA VAL A 131 -1.26 -20.58 -8.23
C VAL A 131 -0.52 -19.59 -7.33
N LEU A 132 0.07 -18.54 -7.90
CA LEU A 132 0.72 -17.47 -7.14
C LEU A 132 -0.30 -16.74 -6.24
N ILE A 133 -1.42 -16.31 -6.81
CA ILE A 133 -2.48 -15.58 -6.09
C ILE A 133 -3.02 -16.42 -4.93
N LEU A 134 -3.36 -17.69 -5.16
CA LEU A 134 -3.90 -18.57 -4.11
C LEU A 134 -2.86 -18.86 -3.03
N SER A 135 -1.59 -19.08 -3.39
CA SER A 135 -0.52 -19.31 -2.42
C SER A 135 -0.34 -18.09 -1.51
N VAL A 136 -0.26 -16.91 -2.11
CA VAL A 136 -0.17 -15.63 -1.40
C VAL A 136 -1.39 -15.41 -0.50
N ALA A 137 -2.59 -15.66 -1.00
CA ALA A 137 -3.84 -15.51 -0.24
C ALA A 137 -3.90 -16.45 0.97
N VAL A 138 -3.47 -17.70 0.83
CA VAL A 138 -3.34 -18.64 1.97
C VAL A 138 -2.33 -18.12 2.98
N GLY A 139 -1.17 -17.61 2.52
CA GLY A 139 -0.17 -16.98 3.38
C GLY A 139 -0.74 -15.83 4.21
N VAL A 140 -1.46 -14.90 3.58
CA VAL A 140 -2.15 -13.81 4.28
C VAL A 140 -3.21 -14.34 5.24
N GLY A 141 -4.01 -15.33 4.84
CA GLY A 141 -5.03 -15.94 5.71
C GLY A 141 -4.45 -16.50 7.00
N VAL A 142 -3.34 -17.24 6.92
CA VAL A 142 -2.64 -17.78 8.10
C VAL A 142 -2.12 -16.67 9.00
N PHE A 143 -1.48 -15.65 8.43
CA PHE A 143 -0.88 -14.56 9.21
C PHE A 143 -1.90 -13.57 9.74
N LEU A 144 -3.04 -13.40 9.08
CA LEU A 144 -4.17 -12.67 9.63
C LEU A 144 -4.67 -13.38 10.88
N VAL A 145 -4.86 -14.70 10.85
CA VAL A 145 -5.19 -15.46 12.08
C VAL A 145 -4.12 -15.24 13.16
N ALA A 146 -2.84 -15.33 12.83
CA ALA A 146 -1.76 -15.10 13.79
C ALA A 146 -1.85 -13.68 14.42
N ALA A 147 -2.17 -12.67 13.61
CA ALA A 147 -2.36 -11.30 14.06
C ALA A 147 -3.61 -11.11 14.93
N LEU A 148 -4.72 -11.79 14.61
CA LEU A 148 -5.92 -11.80 15.45
C LEU A 148 -5.68 -12.47 16.80
N LEU A 149 -4.98 -13.62 16.79
CA LEU A 149 -4.60 -14.33 18.01
C LEU A 149 -3.63 -13.51 18.86
N ARG A 150 -2.70 -12.80 18.23
CA ARG A 150 -1.82 -11.84 18.93
C ARG A 150 -2.65 -10.82 19.72
N ILE A 151 -3.65 -10.19 19.09
CA ILE A 151 -4.50 -9.19 19.75
C ILE A 151 -5.33 -9.83 20.88
N LEU A 152 -5.85 -11.04 20.65
CA LEU A 152 -6.68 -11.75 21.63
C LEU A 152 -5.89 -12.18 22.87
N PHE A 153 -4.65 -12.64 22.69
CA PHE A 153 -3.77 -13.10 23.77
C PHE A 153 -2.85 -12.00 24.34
N GLY A 154 -2.89 -10.78 23.80
CA GLY A 154 -2.05 -9.67 24.26
C GLY A 154 -0.56 -9.88 23.98
N ILE A 155 -0.21 -10.58 22.90
CA ILE A 155 1.18 -10.87 22.53
C ILE A 155 1.81 -9.60 21.91
N PRO A 156 3.01 -9.17 22.37
CA PRO A 156 3.68 -8.01 21.78
C PRO A 156 4.09 -8.27 20.32
N LEU A 157 4.01 -7.23 19.47
CA LEU A 157 4.35 -7.31 18.05
C LEU A 157 5.84 -7.62 17.80
N ALA A 158 6.73 -6.92 18.49
CA ALA A 158 8.16 -6.94 18.19
C ALA A 158 8.80 -8.35 18.24
N PRO A 159 8.54 -9.20 19.24
CA PRO A 159 9.06 -10.57 19.25
C PRO A 159 8.54 -11.42 18.08
N LEU A 160 7.26 -11.26 17.70
CA LEU A 160 6.68 -11.96 16.56
C LEU A 160 7.39 -11.56 15.26
N LEU A 161 7.62 -10.26 15.05
CA LEU A 161 8.35 -9.78 13.87
C LEU A 161 9.76 -10.38 13.82
N LEU A 162 10.50 -10.36 14.94
CA LEU A 162 11.85 -10.90 15.01
C LEU A 162 11.87 -12.39 14.65
N VAL A 163 10.98 -13.19 15.26
CA VAL A 163 10.90 -14.64 15.00
C VAL A 163 10.52 -14.92 13.55
N PHE A 164 9.47 -14.28 13.04
CA PHE A 164 8.99 -14.58 11.69
C PHE A 164 9.94 -14.08 10.60
N TYR A 165 10.56 -12.90 10.74
CA TYR A 165 11.58 -12.46 9.79
C TYR A 165 12.85 -13.32 9.85
N ALA A 166 13.23 -13.82 11.04
CA ALA A 166 14.32 -14.80 11.13
C ALA A 166 13.99 -16.09 10.34
N ILE A 167 12.74 -16.57 10.42
CA ILE A 167 12.27 -17.71 9.62
C ILE A 167 12.30 -17.39 8.13
N VAL A 168 11.82 -16.20 7.72
CA VAL A 168 11.84 -15.74 6.32
C VAL A 168 13.26 -15.77 5.76
N PHE A 169 14.23 -15.17 6.45
CA PHE A 169 15.61 -15.13 5.97
C PHE A 169 16.30 -16.50 6.04
N ALA A 170 15.96 -17.34 7.02
CA ALA A 170 16.44 -18.72 7.07
C ALA A 170 15.97 -19.50 5.84
N LEU A 171 14.67 -19.43 5.52
CA LEU A 171 14.10 -20.09 4.34
C LEU A 171 14.64 -19.51 3.03
N ALA A 172 14.83 -18.19 2.95
CA ALA A 172 15.36 -17.52 1.75
C ALA A 172 16.74 -18.05 1.32
N MET A 173 17.55 -18.60 2.24
CA MET A 173 18.83 -19.21 1.88
C MET A 173 18.68 -20.52 1.07
N PHE A 174 17.54 -21.19 1.16
CA PHE A 174 17.27 -22.46 0.49
C PHE A 174 16.45 -22.32 -0.80
N VAL A 175 15.96 -21.11 -1.10
CA VAL A 175 15.06 -20.85 -2.23
C VAL A 175 15.84 -20.39 -3.47
N PRO A 176 15.47 -20.83 -4.68
CA PRO A 176 16.09 -20.37 -5.92
C PRO A 176 16.02 -18.86 -6.08
N LYS A 177 17.09 -18.25 -6.62
CA LYS A 177 17.22 -16.80 -6.77
C LYS A 177 16.07 -16.14 -7.53
N GLY A 178 15.47 -16.85 -8.49
CA GLY A 178 14.32 -16.37 -9.26
C GLY A 178 13.04 -16.18 -8.44
N PHE A 179 12.92 -16.80 -7.27
CA PHE A 179 11.73 -16.64 -6.41
C PHE A 179 11.93 -15.62 -5.30
N LEU A 180 13.18 -15.27 -4.95
CA LEU A 180 13.46 -14.38 -3.83
C LEU A 180 12.83 -13.01 -4.03
N ALA A 181 13.08 -12.38 -5.18
CA ALA A 181 12.57 -11.04 -5.45
C ALA A 181 11.03 -11.01 -5.53
N VAL A 182 10.44 -12.01 -6.19
CA VAL A 182 8.98 -12.18 -6.29
C VAL A 182 8.34 -12.38 -4.91
N ALA A 183 8.99 -13.15 -4.03
CA ALA A 183 8.48 -13.42 -2.69
C ALA A 183 8.38 -12.14 -1.86
N PHE A 184 9.44 -11.33 -1.85
CA PHE A 184 9.42 -10.08 -1.10
C PHE A 184 8.52 -9.01 -1.75
N ASP A 185 8.44 -8.94 -3.09
CA ASP A 185 7.48 -8.06 -3.76
C ASP A 185 6.03 -8.43 -3.42
N SER A 186 5.71 -9.73 -3.33
CA SER A 186 4.38 -10.21 -2.95
C SER A 186 3.95 -9.70 -1.55
N GLY A 187 4.90 -9.57 -0.62
CA GLY A 187 4.65 -8.96 0.68
C GLY A 187 4.22 -7.50 0.61
N GLY A 188 4.89 -6.69 -0.22
CA GLY A 188 4.58 -5.27 -0.38
C GLY A 188 3.34 -4.99 -1.24
N VAL A 189 3.01 -5.91 -2.16
CA VAL A 189 1.87 -5.78 -3.08
C VAL A 189 0.53 -6.17 -2.45
N THR A 190 0.54 -7.02 -1.41
CA THR A 190 -0.69 -7.51 -0.76
C THR A 190 -1.27 -6.55 0.27
N THR A 191 -0.57 -5.46 0.56
CA THR A 191 -0.98 -4.36 1.45
C THR A 191 -1.51 -3.20 0.63
N GLY A 192 -2.25 -3.50 -0.42
CA GLY A 192 -2.79 -2.51 -1.31
C GLY A 192 -3.96 -1.73 -0.72
N PRO A 193 -4.49 -0.79 -1.50
CA PRO A 193 -5.49 0.18 -1.06
C PRO A 193 -6.86 -0.43 -0.73
N MET A 194 -7.11 -1.71 -1.02
CA MET A 194 -8.27 -2.45 -0.51
C MET A 194 -7.98 -3.15 0.81
N THR A 195 -6.89 -3.92 0.86
CA THR A 195 -6.56 -4.77 2.00
C THR A 195 -6.25 -3.96 3.25
N VAL A 196 -5.50 -2.85 3.12
CA VAL A 196 -5.08 -2.04 4.28
C VAL A 196 -6.27 -1.43 5.02
N PRO A 197 -7.17 -0.63 4.38
CA PRO A 197 -8.31 -0.06 5.10
C PRO A 197 -9.18 -1.13 5.75
N PHE A 198 -9.38 -2.27 5.08
CA PHE A 198 -10.16 -3.37 5.64
C PHE A 198 -9.50 -3.97 6.90
N ILE A 199 -8.23 -4.38 6.81
CA ILE A 199 -7.52 -5.04 7.91
C ILE A 199 -7.37 -4.11 9.11
N MET A 200 -7.08 -2.82 8.86
CA MET A 200 -7.01 -1.82 9.91
C MET A 200 -8.37 -1.58 10.57
N ALA A 201 -9.43 -1.45 9.77
CA ALA A 201 -10.80 -1.32 10.27
C ALA A 201 -11.23 -2.54 11.09
N LEU A 202 -10.84 -3.74 10.65
CA LEU A 202 -11.06 -4.98 11.39
C LEU A 202 -10.33 -4.96 12.74
N GLY A 203 -9.08 -4.49 12.76
CA GLY A 203 -8.31 -4.27 13.99
C GLY A 203 -8.98 -3.33 14.97
N VAL A 204 -9.43 -2.17 14.49
CA VAL A 204 -10.20 -1.19 15.27
C VAL A 204 -11.51 -1.80 15.78
N GLY A 205 -12.22 -2.57 14.94
CA GLY A 205 -13.45 -3.26 15.33
C GLY A 205 -13.21 -4.25 16.48
N ILE A 206 -12.09 -4.98 16.47
CA ILE A 206 -11.70 -5.94 17.50
C ILE A 206 -11.25 -5.21 18.78
N SER A 207 -10.42 -4.18 18.66
CA SER A 207 -9.90 -3.45 19.82
C SER A 207 -10.98 -2.65 20.55
N SER A 208 -12.00 -2.16 19.84
CA SER A 208 -13.12 -1.40 20.43
C SER A 208 -13.94 -2.18 21.47
N ILE A 209 -13.85 -3.52 21.46
CA ILE A 209 -14.56 -4.41 22.39
C ILE A 209 -13.67 -4.78 23.59
N ARG A 210 -12.37 -4.47 23.52
CA ARG A 210 -11.40 -4.76 24.56
C ARG A 210 -11.31 -3.57 25.53
N ASN A 211 -11.54 -3.82 26.81
CA ASN A 211 -11.59 -2.78 27.86
C ASN A 211 -10.24 -2.52 28.56
N ASP A 212 -9.09 -2.80 27.92
CA ASP A 212 -7.77 -2.60 28.52
C ASP A 212 -7.03 -1.36 27.98
N LYS A 213 -6.08 -0.85 28.77
CA LYS A 213 -5.27 0.34 28.45
C LYS A 213 -4.40 0.19 27.19
N HIS A 214 -4.25 -1.02 26.66
CA HIS A 214 -3.39 -1.32 25.51
C HIS A 214 -4.17 -1.51 24.20
N ALA A 215 -5.51 -1.45 24.24
CA ALA A 215 -6.38 -1.74 23.09
C ALA A 215 -6.10 -0.84 21.87
N GLY A 216 -5.85 0.45 22.08
CA GLY A 216 -5.52 1.37 21.00
C GLY A 216 -4.20 1.03 20.30
N ASN A 217 -3.16 0.71 21.07
CA ASN A 217 -1.83 0.37 20.54
C ASN A 217 -1.80 -0.99 19.83
N ASP A 218 -2.65 -1.93 20.24
CA ASP A 218 -2.76 -3.25 19.61
C ASP A 218 -3.59 -3.24 18.32
N SER A 219 -4.24 -2.12 18.00
CA SER A 219 -4.92 -1.95 16.70
C SER A 219 -3.93 -1.85 15.53
N PHE A 220 -2.66 -1.54 15.82
CA PHE A 220 -1.56 -1.52 14.85
C PHE A 220 -0.74 -2.80 14.90
N GLY A 221 -0.09 -3.10 13.79
CA GLY A 221 0.72 -4.29 13.60
C GLY A 221 -0.04 -5.48 12.99
N LEU A 222 -1.27 -5.27 12.52
CA LEU A 222 -2.04 -6.30 11.80
C LEU A 222 -1.53 -6.44 10.37
N VAL A 223 -1.39 -5.31 9.68
CA VAL A 223 -0.94 -5.25 8.28
C VAL A 223 0.48 -5.82 8.16
N SER A 224 1.36 -5.47 9.09
CA SER A 224 2.74 -5.96 9.13
C SER A 224 2.89 -7.46 9.35
N LEU A 225 2.05 -8.09 10.16
CA LEU A 225 2.06 -9.55 10.25
C LEU A 225 1.50 -10.17 8.97
N CYS A 226 0.42 -9.59 8.44
CA CYS A 226 -0.19 -10.07 7.20
C CYS A 226 0.77 -10.04 6.00
N SER A 227 1.68 -9.05 5.91
CA SER A 227 2.64 -8.96 4.80
C SER A 227 3.78 -9.99 4.86
N ILE A 228 4.02 -10.63 6.01
CA ILE A 228 4.99 -11.73 6.14
C ILE A 228 4.46 -13.02 5.50
N GLY A 229 3.15 -13.26 5.61
CA GLY A 229 2.48 -14.44 5.06
C GLY A 229 2.74 -14.68 3.56
N PRO A 230 2.53 -13.68 2.68
CA PRO A 230 2.89 -13.74 1.27
C PRO A 230 4.34 -14.12 1.03
N ILE A 231 5.27 -13.51 1.77
CA ILE A 231 6.71 -13.76 1.59
C ILE A 231 6.99 -15.24 1.86
N LEU A 232 6.53 -15.75 3.01
CA LEU A 232 6.71 -17.16 3.35
C LEU A 232 6.01 -18.10 2.36
N ALA A 233 4.80 -17.79 1.94
CA ALA A 233 4.05 -18.61 1.00
C ALA A 233 4.77 -18.72 -0.36
N VAL A 234 5.32 -17.63 -0.87
CA VAL A 234 6.03 -17.63 -2.15
C VAL A 234 7.43 -18.24 -2.02
N LEU A 235 8.12 -18.07 -0.88
CA LEU A 235 9.36 -18.80 -0.60
C LEU A 235 9.11 -20.33 -0.58
N ILE A 236 8.03 -20.77 0.06
CA ILE A 236 7.62 -22.19 0.05
C ILE A 236 7.26 -22.65 -1.35
N LEU A 237 6.50 -21.84 -2.10
CA LEU A 237 6.15 -22.15 -3.49
C LEU A 237 7.40 -22.30 -4.37
N GLY A 238 8.40 -21.44 -4.18
CA GLY A 238 9.69 -21.49 -4.89
C GLY A 238 10.56 -22.71 -4.56
N MET A 239 10.30 -23.42 -3.45
CA MET A 239 10.92 -24.72 -3.18
C MET A 239 10.24 -25.87 -3.94
N VAL A 240 8.98 -25.69 -4.37
CA VAL A 240 8.18 -26.71 -5.05
C VAL A 240 8.18 -26.53 -6.57
N TYR A 241 8.22 -25.29 -7.05
CA TYR A 241 8.23 -24.96 -8.48
C TYR A 241 9.65 -24.76 -9.03
N SER A 242 9.91 -25.28 -10.23
CA SER A 242 11.18 -25.10 -10.94
C SER A 242 11.20 -23.80 -11.76
N THR A 243 12.36 -23.14 -11.81
CA THR A 243 12.58 -21.82 -12.44
C THR A 243 12.63 -21.80 -13.98
N GLU A 244 12.18 -22.85 -14.67
CA GLU A 244 12.27 -22.96 -16.14
C GLU A 244 11.10 -22.27 -16.88
N GLY A 245 10.65 -21.13 -16.39
CA GLY A 245 9.74 -20.27 -17.14
C GLY A 245 10.52 -19.47 -18.17
N ASN A 246 10.38 -19.78 -19.46
CA ASN A 246 10.85 -18.92 -20.52
C ASN A 246 10.03 -17.62 -20.50
N TYR A 247 10.66 -16.51 -20.15
CA TYR A 247 10.05 -15.18 -20.26
C TYR A 247 9.90 -14.86 -21.74
N THR A 248 8.70 -15.06 -22.28
CA THR A 248 8.33 -14.46 -23.56
C THR A 248 8.09 -12.99 -23.29
N THR A 249 8.95 -12.14 -23.84
CA THR A 249 8.75 -10.69 -23.85
C THR A 249 7.32 -10.40 -24.34
N THR A 250 6.55 -9.64 -23.58
CA THR A 250 5.33 -9.03 -24.10
C THR A 250 5.79 -8.16 -25.27
N ALA A 251 5.53 -8.61 -26.50
CA ALA A 251 5.93 -7.86 -27.68
C ALA A 251 5.37 -6.45 -27.55
N ILE A 252 6.22 -5.44 -27.71
CA ILE A 252 5.77 -4.06 -27.82
C ILE A 252 4.97 -4.01 -29.12
N THR A 253 3.65 -4.16 -29.03
CA THR A 253 2.76 -4.00 -30.17
C THR A 253 2.77 -2.53 -30.51
N GLU A 254 3.49 -2.15 -31.57
CA GLU A 254 3.38 -0.82 -32.14
C GLU A 254 1.98 -0.63 -32.70
N VAL A 255 1.17 0.16 -32.00
CA VAL A 255 -0.12 0.62 -32.50
C VAL A 255 0.12 1.58 -33.67
N SER A 256 -0.38 1.23 -34.85
CA SER A 256 -0.07 1.94 -36.10
C SER A 256 -0.95 3.17 -36.30
N ASP A 257 -2.18 3.17 -35.79
CA ASP A 257 -3.12 4.28 -35.94
C ASP A 257 -4.05 4.51 -34.72
N SER A 258 -4.77 5.64 -34.73
CA SER A 258 -5.69 6.01 -33.64
C SER A 258 -6.90 5.07 -33.49
N VAL A 259 -7.26 4.33 -34.55
CA VAL A 259 -8.37 3.36 -34.51
C VAL A 259 -7.91 2.09 -33.81
N GLU A 260 -6.70 1.61 -34.09
CA GLU A 260 -6.06 0.51 -33.38
C GLU A 260 -5.87 0.84 -31.90
N LEU A 261 -5.50 2.08 -31.57
CA LEU A 261 -5.42 2.53 -30.18
C LEU A 261 -6.78 2.45 -29.48
N GLY A 262 -7.83 2.95 -30.13
CA GLY A 262 -9.20 2.83 -29.59
C GLY A 262 -9.64 1.38 -29.41
N LYS A 263 -9.30 0.50 -30.36
CA LYS A 263 -9.58 -0.94 -30.29
C LYS A 263 -8.83 -1.62 -29.16
N LEU A 264 -7.58 -1.24 -28.87
CA LEU A 264 -6.77 -1.80 -27.79
C LEU A 264 -7.46 -1.60 -26.43
N PHE A 265 -7.83 -0.35 -26.11
CA PHE A 265 -8.57 -0.06 -24.88
C PHE A 265 -9.96 -0.72 -24.86
N TRP A 266 -10.68 -0.68 -25.98
CA TRP A 266 -12.02 -1.26 -26.06
C TRP A 266 -12.03 -2.79 -25.88
N TYR A 267 -10.99 -3.48 -26.37
CA TYR A 267 -10.87 -4.93 -26.27
C TYR A 267 -10.48 -5.40 -24.86
N GLU A 268 -9.65 -4.63 -24.16
CA GLU A 268 -9.21 -4.97 -22.80
C GLU A 268 -10.28 -4.67 -21.73
N ILE A 269 -11.18 -3.70 -21.94
CA ILE A 269 -12.25 -3.36 -20.97
C ILE A 269 -13.14 -4.58 -20.62
N PRO A 270 -13.72 -5.34 -21.58
CA PRO A 270 -14.51 -6.54 -21.29
C PRO A 270 -13.76 -7.60 -20.48
N LYS A 271 -12.45 -7.75 -20.74
CA LYS A 271 -11.60 -8.67 -19.99
C LYS A 271 -11.49 -8.22 -18.53
N TYR A 272 -11.16 -6.96 -18.28
CA TYR A 272 -11.08 -6.42 -16.91
C TYR A 272 -12.43 -6.34 -16.20
N LEU A 273 -13.54 -6.12 -16.92
CA LEU A 273 -14.89 -6.24 -16.36
C LEU A 273 -15.13 -7.64 -15.76
N LYS A 274 -14.76 -8.69 -16.49
CA LYS A 274 -14.89 -10.08 -16.04
C LYS A 274 -13.92 -10.40 -14.90
N GLU A 275 -12.67 -9.99 -15.03
CA GLU A 275 -11.62 -10.23 -14.04
C GLU A 275 -11.99 -9.60 -12.69
N ILE A 276 -12.32 -8.31 -12.66
CA ILE A 276 -12.72 -7.62 -11.43
C ILE A 276 -14.04 -8.17 -10.86
N ALA A 277 -14.97 -8.62 -11.71
CA ALA A 277 -16.21 -9.24 -11.23
C ALA A 277 -15.92 -10.53 -10.47
N LEU A 278 -15.03 -11.37 -11.00
CA LEU A 278 -14.60 -12.61 -10.36
C LEU A 278 -13.76 -12.33 -9.10
N SER A 279 -12.92 -11.29 -9.10
CA SER A 279 -12.11 -10.91 -7.94
C SER A 279 -12.92 -10.33 -6.80
N LEU A 280 -13.96 -9.53 -7.06
CA LEU A 280 -14.83 -8.96 -6.02
C LEU A 280 -15.97 -9.90 -5.58
N LEU A 281 -16.32 -10.91 -6.38
CA LEU A 281 -17.41 -11.83 -6.03
C LEU A 281 -17.21 -12.50 -4.66
N PRO A 282 -16.03 -13.05 -4.30
CA PRO A 282 -15.83 -13.70 -3.00
C PRO A 282 -16.12 -12.78 -1.82
N ILE A 283 -15.69 -11.52 -1.87
CA ILE A 283 -15.92 -10.56 -0.77
C ILE A 283 -17.39 -10.14 -0.67
N ILE A 284 -18.07 -9.99 -1.80
CA ILE A 284 -19.51 -9.69 -1.85
C ILE A 284 -20.31 -10.86 -1.27
N VAL A 285 -19.99 -12.09 -1.68
CA VAL A 285 -20.65 -13.31 -1.19
C VAL A 285 -20.41 -13.48 0.30
N PHE A 286 -19.15 -13.38 0.75
CA PHE A 286 -18.79 -13.48 2.15
C PHE A 286 -19.56 -12.47 3.00
N PHE A 287 -19.56 -11.19 2.62
CA PHE A 287 -20.24 -10.17 3.38
C PHE A 287 -21.76 -10.33 3.35
N GLY A 288 -22.33 -10.75 2.21
CA GLY A 288 -23.75 -11.08 2.09
C GLY A 288 -24.16 -12.18 3.06
N VAL A 289 -23.39 -13.27 3.13
CA VAL A 289 -23.60 -14.38 4.06
C VAL A 289 -23.42 -13.91 5.51
N PHE A 290 -22.33 -13.19 5.80
CA PHE A 290 -22.06 -12.63 7.13
C PHE A 290 -23.22 -11.76 7.60
N GLN A 291 -23.80 -10.93 6.73
CA GLN A 291 -24.91 -10.04 7.07
C GLN A 291 -26.22 -10.76 7.40
N ILE A 292 -26.39 -12.02 6.99
CA ILE A 292 -27.54 -12.87 7.37
C ILE A 292 -27.41 -13.32 8.84
N PHE A 293 -26.20 -13.68 9.27
CA PHE A 293 -25.93 -14.19 10.61
C PHE A 293 -25.58 -13.10 11.64
N ALA A 294 -24.97 -12.01 11.19
CA ALA A 294 -24.57 -10.88 12.02
C ALA A 294 -25.78 -10.01 12.39
N PRO A 295 -25.67 -9.16 13.44
CA PRO A 295 -26.71 -8.19 13.77
C PRO A 295 -27.13 -7.38 12.53
N LYS A 296 -28.43 -7.17 12.34
CA LYS A 296 -28.95 -6.49 11.14
C LYS A 296 -28.40 -5.05 11.05
N MET A 297 -27.92 -4.67 9.87
CA MET A 297 -27.56 -3.29 9.56
C MET A 297 -28.79 -2.44 9.29
N ASN A 298 -28.68 -1.15 9.59
CA ASN A 298 -29.61 -0.18 9.05
C ASN A 298 -29.53 -0.21 7.52
N LYS A 299 -30.70 -0.22 6.84
CA LYS A 299 -30.81 -0.23 5.37
C LYS A 299 -29.96 0.86 4.72
N LYS A 300 -29.84 2.03 5.35
CA LYS A 300 -29.00 3.14 4.85
C LYS A 300 -27.51 2.77 4.79
N SER A 301 -27.00 2.09 5.81
CA SER A 301 -25.59 1.68 5.86
C SER A 301 -25.31 0.53 4.88
N LEU A 302 -26.25 -0.41 4.74
CA LEU A 302 -26.14 -1.47 3.74
C LEU A 302 -26.11 -0.88 2.31
N MET A 303 -27.01 0.07 2.01
CA MET A 303 -27.06 0.73 0.70
C MET A 303 -25.76 1.51 0.41
N LYS A 304 -25.16 2.14 1.43
CA LYS A 304 -23.84 2.79 1.28
C LYS A 304 -22.74 1.79 0.92
N ILE A 305 -22.70 0.62 1.56
CA ILE A 305 -21.74 -0.43 1.22
C ILE A 305 -21.96 -0.91 -0.21
N CYS A 306 -23.21 -1.16 -0.63
CA CYS A 306 -23.50 -1.56 -2.00
C CYS A 306 -23.08 -0.51 -3.04
N VAL A 307 -23.35 0.77 -2.79
CA VAL A 307 -22.88 1.88 -3.64
C VAL A 307 -21.36 1.94 -3.66
N GLY A 308 -20.71 1.75 -2.51
CA GLY A 308 -19.26 1.67 -2.39
C GLY A 308 -18.68 0.55 -3.24
N LEU A 309 -19.25 -0.66 -3.18
CA LEU A 309 -18.84 -1.81 -3.99
C LEU A 309 -18.99 -1.55 -5.50
N VAL A 310 -20.04 -0.84 -5.93
CA VAL A 310 -20.21 -0.44 -7.34
C VAL A 310 -19.12 0.54 -7.76
N TYR A 311 -18.80 1.54 -6.93
CA TYR A 311 -17.69 2.46 -7.20
C TYR A 311 -16.34 1.77 -7.21
N THR A 312 -16.10 0.81 -6.30
CA THR A 312 -14.91 -0.03 -6.30
C THR A 312 -14.80 -0.82 -7.59
N TYR A 313 -15.89 -1.47 -8.02
CA TYR A 313 -15.92 -2.25 -9.27
C TYR A 313 -15.56 -1.38 -10.49
N ILE A 314 -16.25 -0.25 -10.67
CA ILE A 314 -16.01 0.68 -11.79
C ILE A 314 -14.58 1.22 -11.72
N GLY A 315 -14.14 1.65 -10.53
CA GLY A 315 -12.83 2.23 -10.31
C GLY A 315 -11.70 1.26 -10.63
N LEU A 316 -11.80 0.00 -10.19
CA LEU A 316 -10.81 -1.04 -10.46
C LEU A 316 -10.72 -1.40 -11.94
N VAL A 317 -11.85 -1.47 -12.66
CA VAL A 317 -11.85 -1.75 -14.10
C VAL A 317 -11.12 -0.65 -14.85
N LEU A 318 -11.43 0.63 -14.57
CA LEU A 318 -10.76 1.77 -15.21
C LEU A 318 -9.28 1.85 -14.84
N PHE A 319 -8.96 1.62 -13.55
CA PHE A 319 -7.60 1.61 -13.04
C PHE A 319 -6.76 0.52 -13.71
N LEU A 320 -7.20 -0.75 -13.70
CA LEU A 320 -6.46 -1.84 -14.32
C LEU A 320 -6.34 -1.68 -15.83
N THR A 321 -7.38 -1.18 -16.50
CA THR A 321 -7.31 -0.90 -17.95
C THR A 321 -6.24 0.16 -18.23
N GLY A 322 -6.27 1.29 -17.52
CA GLY A 322 -5.30 2.36 -17.71
C GLY A 322 -3.87 1.96 -17.31
N ALA A 323 -3.72 1.15 -16.26
CA ALA A 323 -2.43 0.66 -15.81
C ALA A 323 -1.81 -0.32 -16.81
N ASN A 324 -2.55 -1.35 -17.22
CA ASN A 324 -2.01 -2.40 -18.09
C ASN A 324 -1.82 -1.96 -19.54
N VAL A 325 -2.69 -1.08 -20.06
CA VAL A 325 -2.60 -0.60 -21.45
C VAL A 325 -1.72 0.65 -21.55
N GLY A 326 -1.66 1.49 -20.52
CA GLY A 326 -0.89 2.74 -20.55
C GLY A 326 0.42 2.71 -19.77
N PHE A 327 0.35 2.49 -18.45
CA PHE A 327 1.53 2.65 -17.57
C PHE A 327 2.57 1.54 -17.71
N ILE A 328 2.14 0.28 -17.78
CA ILE A 328 3.07 -0.85 -17.87
C ILE A 328 3.90 -0.78 -19.17
N PRO A 329 3.31 -0.59 -20.37
CA PRO A 329 4.09 -0.43 -21.60
C PRO A 329 4.99 0.81 -21.57
N ALA A 330 4.48 1.94 -21.10
CA ALA A 330 5.25 3.17 -21.00
C ALA A 330 6.43 3.06 -20.05
N GLY A 331 6.25 2.42 -18.88
CA GLY A 331 7.32 2.14 -17.92
C GLY A 331 8.39 1.25 -18.53
N ASN A 332 8.00 0.11 -19.11
CA ASN A 332 8.92 -0.81 -19.79
C ASN A 332 9.72 -0.10 -20.90
N TYR A 333 9.04 0.61 -21.79
CA TYR A 333 9.71 1.30 -22.88
C TYR A 333 10.66 2.39 -22.36
N LEU A 334 10.20 3.27 -21.46
CA LEU A 334 11.01 4.33 -20.89
C LEU A 334 12.27 3.77 -20.20
N GLY A 335 12.11 2.68 -19.43
CA GLY A 335 13.22 2.00 -18.77
C GLY A 335 14.24 1.47 -19.76
N SER A 336 13.76 0.84 -20.84
CA SER A 336 14.64 0.29 -21.89
C SER A 336 15.45 1.38 -22.61
N VAL A 337 14.82 2.51 -22.94
CA VAL A 337 15.49 3.63 -23.60
C VAL A 337 16.52 4.27 -22.67
N LEU A 338 16.15 4.56 -21.41
CA LEU A 338 17.06 5.17 -20.44
C LEU A 338 18.29 4.30 -20.16
N ALA A 339 18.10 2.98 -20.07
CA ALA A 339 19.20 2.04 -19.84
C ALA A 339 20.05 1.78 -21.09
N SER A 340 19.54 2.09 -22.28
CA SER A 340 20.28 2.01 -23.56
C SER A 340 21.12 3.25 -23.85
N LEU A 341 20.97 4.34 -23.09
CA LEU A 341 21.79 5.54 -23.24
C LEU A 341 23.25 5.25 -22.85
N SER A 342 24.20 5.98 -23.47
CA SER A 342 25.62 5.89 -23.15
C SER A 342 25.91 6.20 -21.66
N PHE A 343 25.10 7.07 -21.06
CA PHE A 343 25.15 7.45 -19.64
C PHE A 343 23.98 6.84 -18.84
N ARG A 344 23.71 5.54 -19.02
CA ARG A 344 22.64 4.77 -18.35
C ARG A 344 22.51 4.93 -16.82
N TRP A 345 23.54 5.41 -16.12
CA TRP A 345 23.44 5.77 -14.70
C TRP A 345 22.37 6.83 -14.40
N ILE A 346 21.91 7.59 -15.41
CA ILE A 346 20.85 8.60 -15.27
C ILE A 346 19.52 8.03 -14.76
N ILE A 347 19.27 6.74 -14.96
CA ILE A 347 18.07 6.08 -14.43
C ILE A 347 18.04 6.11 -12.89
N VAL A 348 19.19 6.19 -12.22
CA VAL A 348 19.28 6.28 -10.76
C VAL A 348 18.65 7.57 -10.22
N PRO A 349 19.14 8.79 -10.55
CA PRO A 349 18.51 10.02 -10.09
C PRO A 349 17.08 10.19 -10.60
N ILE A 350 16.76 9.73 -11.81
CA ILE A 350 15.37 9.71 -12.31
C ILE A 350 14.48 8.84 -11.41
N GLY A 351 14.92 7.62 -11.11
CA GLY A 351 14.23 6.70 -10.21
C GLY A 351 14.04 7.30 -8.82
N MET A 352 15.05 8.00 -8.28
CA MET A 352 14.92 8.69 -6.99
C MET A 352 13.81 9.75 -7.02
N ILE A 353 13.73 10.57 -8.08
CA ILE A 353 12.70 11.58 -8.23
C ILE A 353 11.31 10.93 -8.34
N ILE A 354 11.18 9.88 -9.17
CA ILE A 354 9.93 9.13 -9.33
C ILE A 354 9.51 8.53 -7.98
N GLY A 355 10.42 7.86 -7.28
CA GLY A 355 10.16 7.25 -5.97
C GLY A 355 9.71 8.27 -4.92
N TYR A 356 10.31 9.46 -4.90
CA TYR A 356 9.87 10.56 -4.02
C TYR A 356 8.41 10.94 -4.27
N PHE A 357 8.01 11.12 -5.53
CA PHE A 357 6.66 11.55 -5.87
C PHE A 357 5.61 10.44 -5.76
N ILE A 358 5.97 9.18 -6.04
CA ILE A 358 5.09 8.03 -5.81
C ILE A 358 4.60 8.02 -4.36
N VAL A 359 5.52 8.09 -3.40
CA VAL A 359 5.16 7.99 -1.97
C VAL A 359 4.56 9.28 -1.44
N LYS A 360 5.09 10.43 -1.85
CA LYS A 360 4.54 11.72 -1.42
C LYS A 360 3.05 11.82 -1.76
N ALA A 361 2.66 11.22 -2.87
CA ALA A 361 1.31 11.34 -3.38
C ALA A 361 0.46 10.07 -3.22
N GLU A 362 0.96 9.06 -2.50
CA GLU A 362 0.25 7.82 -2.21
C GLU A 362 -0.92 8.07 -1.22
N PRO A 363 -2.19 7.85 -1.61
CA PRO A 363 -3.36 8.07 -0.76
C PRO A 363 -3.30 7.31 0.57
N ALA A 364 -2.80 6.08 0.56
CA ALA A 364 -2.73 5.26 1.75
C ALA A 364 -1.77 5.85 2.81
N VAL A 365 -0.71 6.54 2.37
CA VAL A 365 0.22 7.26 3.25
C VAL A 365 -0.48 8.44 3.93
N TYR A 366 -1.39 9.16 3.25
CA TYR A 366 -2.18 10.25 3.85
C TYR A 366 -3.11 9.76 4.96
N VAL A 367 -3.79 8.64 4.75
CA VAL A 367 -4.64 8.03 5.78
C VAL A 367 -3.80 7.67 7.00
N LEU A 368 -2.62 7.09 6.78
CA LEU A 368 -1.71 6.74 7.86
C LEU A 368 -1.19 7.97 8.61
N MET A 369 -0.80 9.05 7.92
CA MET A 369 -0.40 10.29 8.57
C MET A 369 -1.48 10.80 9.53
N HIS A 370 -2.73 10.84 9.09
CA HIS A 370 -3.85 11.30 9.91
C HIS A 370 -4.08 10.41 11.13
N GLN A 371 -4.06 9.09 10.96
CA GLN A 371 -4.21 8.15 12.07
C GLN A 371 -3.09 8.27 13.10
N VAL A 372 -1.84 8.44 12.63
CA VAL A 372 -0.69 8.64 13.52
C VAL A 372 -0.80 9.96 14.27
N GLU A 373 -1.17 11.04 13.59
CA GLU A 373 -1.32 12.35 14.22
C GLU A 373 -2.45 12.36 15.27
N GLU A 374 -3.58 11.71 14.98
CA GLU A 374 -4.71 11.58 15.92
C GLU A 374 -4.34 10.75 17.15
N LEU A 375 -3.68 9.60 16.96
CA LEU A 375 -3.32 8.70 18.07
C LEU A 375 -2.15 9.19 18.91
N THR A 376 -1.30 10.04 18.35
CA THR A 376 -0.17 10.64 19.05
C THR A 376 -0.49 12.02 19.61
N SER A 377 -1.76 12.44 19.58
CA SER A 377 -2.24 13.76 20.00
C SER A 377 -1.41 14.90 19.38
N GLY A 378 -1.01 14.75 18.12
CA GLY A 378 -0.20 15.72 17.38
C GLY A 378 1.29 15.76 17.76
N SER A 379 1.77 14.88 18.65
CA SER A 379 3.20 14.86 19.00
C SER A 379 4.09 14.46 17.83
N ILE A 380 3.57 13.67 16.88
CA ILE A 380 4.22 13.36 15.59
C ILE A 380 3.48 14.11 14.49
N SER A 381 4.20 14.93 13.72
CA SER A 381 3.56 15.64 12.59
C SER A 381 3.46 14.72 11.37
N GLY A 382 2.27 14.67 10.76
CA GLY A 382 2.07 13.92 9.51
C GLY A 382 3.00 14.40 8.39
N LYS A 383 3.32 15.69 8.34
CA LYS A 383 4.24 16.27 7.35
C LYS A 383 5.68 15.75 7.50
N SER A 384 6.20 15.64 8.73
CA SER A 384 7.53 15.05 8.98
C SER A 384 7.56 13.58 8.55
N MET A 385 6.48 12.85 8.82
CA MET A 385 6.32 11.46 8.39
C MET A 385 6.36 11.34 6.87
N GLN A 386 5.57 12.14 6.14
CA GLN A 386 5.54 12.14 4.68
C GLN A 386 6.90 12.42 4.05
N ILE A 387 7.60 13.45 4.52
CA ILE A 387 8.92 13.82 4.00
C ILE A 387 9.93 12.70 4.27
N SER A 388 9.93 12.14 5.48
CA SER A 388 10.82 11.04 5.85
C SER A 388 10.59 9.80 4.98
N LEU A 389 9.33 9.44 4.75
CA LEU A 389 8.94 8.34 3.86
C LEU A 389 9.36 8.60 2.41
N SER A 390 9.04 9.78 1.88
CA SER A 390 9.33 10.14 0.48
C SER A 390 10.83 10.16 0.20
N VAL A 391 11.64 10.73 1.11
CA VAL A 391 13.10 10.74 0.99
C VAL A 391 13.68 9.33 1.12
N GLY A 392 13.19 8.54 2.07
CA GLY A 392 13.60 7.15 2.21
C GLY A 392 13.38 6.37 0.92
N VAL A 393 12.15 6.39 0.42
CA VAL A 393 11.80 5.65 -0.78
C VAL A 393 12.53 6.18 -2.01
N ALA A 394 12.76 7.49 -2.13
CA ALA A 394 13.63 8.03 -3.18
C ALA A 394 15.01 7.35 -3.18
N VAL A 395 15.68 7.30 -2.03
CA VAL A 395 17.00 6.63 -1.90
C VAL A 395 16.89 5.14 -2.24
N SER A 396 15.87 4.46 -1.75
CA SER A 396 15.65 3.03 -1.99
C SER A 396 15.41 2.71 -3.46
N VAL A 397 14.61 3.51 -4.16
CA VAL A 397 14.40 3.37 -5.60
C VAL A 397 15.70 3.64 -6.36
N GLY A 398 16.50 4.63 -5.95
CA GLY A 398 17.83 4.85 -6.49
C GLY A 398 18.74 3.62 -6.34
N LEU A 399 18.78 3.01 -5.14
CA LEU A 399 19.50 1.76 -4.91
C LEU A 399 18.94 0.60 -5.77
N SER A 400 17.62 0.58 -5.99
CA SER A 400 16.98 -0.40 -6.86
C SER A 400 17.41 -0.25 -8.31
N MET A 401 17.53 0.99 -8.80
CA MET A 401 18.04 1.26 -10.14
C MET A 401 19.52 0.87 -10.27
N ILE A 402 20.34 1.10 -9.24
CA ILE A 402 21.74 0.60 -9.22
C ILE A 402 21.74 -0.93 -9.31
N ARG A 403 20.89 -1.60 -8.53
CA ARG A 403 20.75 -3.06 -8.56
C ARG A 403 20.36 -3.55 -9.95
N VAL A 404 19.36 -2.94 -10.59
CA VAL A 404 18.92 -3.29 -11.96
C VAL A 404 20.06 -3.17 -12.96
N LEU A 405 20.91 -2.14 -12.85
CA LEU A 405 22.04 -1.94 -13.76
C LEU A 405 23.22 -2.88 -13.50
N THR A 406 23.37 -3.40 -12.27
CA THR A 406 24.56 -4.15 -11.83
C THR A 406 24.33 -5.64 -11.61
N GLY A 407 23.08 -6.09 -11.50
CA GLY A 407 22.74 -7.49 -11.20
C GLY A 407 23.07 -7.91 -9.76
N ILE A 408 23.23 -6.96 -8.83
CA ILE A 408 23.50 -7.29 -7.42
C ILE A 408 22.29 -8.02 -6.83
N SER A 409 22.54 -9.13 -6.12
CA SER A 409 21.47 -9.88 -5.46
C SER A 409 20.70 -9.00 -4.48
N ILE A 410 19.36 -9.12 -4.51
CA ILE A 410 18.45 -8.39 -3.62
C ILE A 410 18.75 -8.58 -2.14
N LEU A 411 19.31 -9.74 -1.76
CA LEU A 411 19.62 -10.08 -0.37
C LEU A 411 20.67 -9.14 0.24
N TYR A 412 21.58 -8.56 -0.56
CA TYR A 412 22.55 -7.57 -0.09
C TYR A 412 21.89 -6.26 0.37
N PHE A 413 20.65 -6.01 -0.03
CA PHE A 413 19.88 -4.85 0.42
C PHE A 413 18.88 -5.25 1.51
N LEU A 414 18.16 -6.36 1.32
CA LEU A 414 17.12 -6.78 2.25
C LEU A 414 17.68 -7.26 3.60
N ILE A 415 18.74 -8.07 3.62
CA ILE A 415 19.30 -8.58 4.89
C ILE A 415 19.80 -7.41 5.76
N PRO A 416 20.64 -6.47 5.26
CA PRO A 416 21.05 -5.33 6.07
C PRO A 416 19.88 -4.40 6.41
N GLY A 417 18.96 -4.15 5.47
CA GLY A 417 17.85 -3.22 5.70
C GLY A 417 16.86 -3.73 6.75
N TYR A 418 16.43 -5.00 6.66
CA TYR A 418 15.61 -5.61 7.70
C TYR A 418 16.38 -5.81 9.00
N GLY A 419 17.68 -6.12 8.96
CA GLY A 419 18.54 -6.16 10.14
C GLY A 419 18.55 -4.84 10.90
N ILE A 420 18.76 -3.72 10.20
CA ILE A 420 18.69 -2.38 10.77
C ILE A 420 17.29 -2.10 11.34
N ALA A 421 16.23 -2.41 10.59
CA ALA A 421 14.86 -2.21 11.05
C ALA A 421 14.56 -2.99 12.33
N LEU A 422 14.95 -4.26 12.42
CA LEU A 422 14.73 -5.11 13.59
C LEU A 422 15.57 -4.69 14.80
N ILE A 423 16.80 -4.23 14.58
CA ILE A 423 17.65 -3.67 15.65
C ILE A 423 17.03 -2.38 16.20
N LEU A 424 16.56 -1.48 15.32
CA LEU A 424 15.92 -0.22 15.72
C LEU A 424 14.66 -0.44 16.57
N THR A 425 13.95 -1.55 16.37
CA THR A 425 12.76 -1.89 17.17
C THR A 425 13.06 -2.01 18.66
N LEU A 426 14.30 -2.35 19.04
CA LEU A 426 14.72 -2.43 20.43
C LEU A 426 14.89 -1.04 21.08
N PHE A 427 15.06 0.01 20.27
CA PHE A 427 15.36 1.37 20.72
C PHE A 427 14.20 2.35 20.58
N VAL A 428 13.10 1.92 19.97
CA VAL A 428 11.99 2.78 19.56
C VAL A 428 10.70 2.40 20.31
N PRO A 429 9.84 3.35 20.71
CA PRO A 429 8.58 3.02 21.37
C PRO A 429 7.71 2.09 20.53
N LYS A 430 6.91 1.24 21.19
CA LYS A 430 6.08 0.21 20.54
C LYS A 430 5.17 0.77 19.45
N ILE A 431 4.62 1.98 19.65
CA ILE A 431 3.74 2.64 18.68
C ILE A 431 4.47 2.95 17.37
N PHE A 432 5.70 3.46 17.43
CA PHE A 432 6.52 3.73 16.24
C PHE A 432 6.93 2.45 15.53
N THR A 433 7.19 1.36 16.27
CA THR A 433 7.46 0.05 15.65
C THR A 433 6.24 -0.42 14.86
N ALA A 434 5.06 -0.39 15.47
CA ALA A 434 3.84 -0.86 14.83
C ALA A 434 3.48 -0.01 13.61
N ILE A 435 3.57 1.32 13.73
CA ILE A 435 3.39 2.25 12.61
C ILE A 435 4.42 1.97 11.51
N ALA A 436 5.72 1.87 11.84
CA ALA A 436 6.78 1.71 10.83
C ALA A 436 6.61 0.45 9.98
N PHE A 437 6.25 -0.66 10.63
CA PHE A 437 6.05 -1.92 9.92
C PHE A 437 4.73 -1.96 9.14
N ASP A 438 3.65 -1.35 9.64
CA ASP A 438 2.41 -1.21 8.86
C ASP A 438 2.61 -0.25 7.68
N SER A 439 3.43 0.80 7.86
CA SER A 439 3.78 1.78 6.81
C SER A 439 4.54 1.18 5.64
N GLY A 440 5.29 0.10 5.87
CA GLY A 440 6.05 -0.58 4.83
C GLY A 440 5.16 -1.00 3.68
N GLY A 441 4.06 -1.67 4.02
CA GLY A 441 3.07 -2.07 3.04
C GLY A 441 2.24 -0.93 2.45
N VAL A 442 2.06 0.15 3.22
CA VAL A 442 1.29 1.34 2.79
C VAL A 442 2.05 2.17 1.76
N ALA A 443 3.39 2.20 1.81
CA ALA A 443 4.19 2.99 0.88
C ALA A 443 4.38 2.32 -0.48
N SER A 444 4.22 1.00 -0.57
CA SER A 444 4.34 0.21 -1.81
C SER A 444 3.03 0.15 -2.60
N GLY A 445 2.44 1.32 -2.85
CA GLY A 445 1.13 1.43 -3.50
C GLY A 445 1.11 1.05 -5.00
N PRO A 446 -0.08 1.16 -5.63
CA PRO A 446 -0.36 0.66 -6.98
C PRO A 446 0.63 1.16 -8.05
N MET A 447 1.10 2.40 -7.94
CA MET A 447 2.04 3.00 -8.90
C MET A 447 3.41 2.31 -8.89
N THR A 448 3.80 1.70 -7.78
CA THR A 448 5.06 0.96 -7.66
C THR A 448 5.02 -0.30 -8.53
N ALA A 449 3.92 -1.05 -8.48
CA ALA A 449 3.75 -2.29 -9.25
C ALA A 449 3.39 -2.03 -10.74
N THR A 450 2.64 -0.97 -11.02
CA THR A 450 2.14 -0.68 -12.37
C THR A 450 3.06 0.19 -13.22
N PHE A 451 4.03 0.88 -12.61
CA PHE A 451 4.96 1.74 -13.34
C PHE A 451 6.42 1.52 -12.96
N LEU A 452 6.75 1.53 -11.66
CA LEU A 452 8.16 1.46 -11.24
C LEU A 452 8.79 0.08 -11.49
N LEU A 453 8.05 -1.00 -11.25
CA LEU A 453 8.48 -2.35 -11.59
C LEU A 453 8.65 -2.52 -13.12
N PRO A 454 7.68 -2.16 -13.99
CA PRO A 454 7.88 -2.12 -15.44
C PRO A 454 9.08 -1.26 -15.88
N LEU A 455 9.30 -0.10 -15.27
CA LEU A 455 10.48 0.73 -15.53
C LEU A 455 11.79 -0.05 -15.26
N ALA A 456 11.85 -0.76 -14.14
CA ALA A 456 12.98 -1.63 -13.82
C ALA A 456 13.11 -2.82 -14.78
N GLN A 457 11.99 -3.43 -15.19
CA GLN A 457 11.96 -4.55 -16.14
C GLN A 457 12.52 -4.14 -17.51
N GLY A 458 12.05 -3.01 -18.04
CA GLY A 458 12.55 -2.43 -19.28
C GLY A 458 14.04 -2.11 -19.22
N ALA A 459 14.49 -1.50 -18.13
CA ALA A 459 15.91 -1.19 -17.92
C ALA A 459 16.78 -2.44 -17.82
N CYS A 460 16.29 -3.46 -17.10
CA CYS A 460 16.95 -4.76 -16.96
C CYS A 460 17.12 -5.45 -18.31
N LEU A 461 16.06 -5.48 -19.13
CA LEU A 461 16.09 -6.04 -20.48
C LEU A 461 17.14 -5.36 -21.36
N ALA A 462 17.20 -4.03 -21.34
CA ALA A 462 18.16 -3.26 -22.15
C ALA A 462 19.62 -3.50 -21.75
N VAL A 463 19.90 -3.80 -20.47
CA VAL A 463 21.27 -4.15 -20.03
C VAL A 463 21.59 -5.64 -20.16
N GLY A 464 20.65 -6.46 -20.63
CA GLY A 464 20.81 -7.92 -20.76
C GLY A 464 20.76 -8.67 -19.42
N GLY A 465 20.15 -8.07 -18.40
CA GLY A 465 19.95 -8.67 -17.09
C GLY A 465 18.81 -9.69 -17.06
N ASN A 466 18.66 -10.39 -15.94
CA ASN A 466 17.55 -11.32 -15.73
C ASN A 466 16.41 -10.60 -15.01
N ILE A 467 15.25 -10.47 -15.68
CA ILE A 467 14.08 -9.75 -15.16
C ILE A 467 13.70 -10.20 -13.75
N VAL A 468 13.68 -11.51 -13.51
CA VAL A 468 13.21 -12.08 -12.24
C VAL A 468 14.16 -11.81 -11.10
N THR A 469 15.46 -11.87 -11.37
CA THR A 469 16.47 -11.70 -10.32
C THR A 469 16.89 -10.26 -10.13
N ASP A 470 16.76 -9.40 -11.15
CA ASP A 470 17.37 -8.08 -11.19
C ASP A 470 16.31 -6.97 -11.22
N ALA A 471 15.18 -7.15 -11.93
CA ALA A 471 14.11 -6.16 -12.01
C ALA A 471 13.06 -6.29 -10.90
N PHE A 472 12.58 -7.51 -10.62
CA PHE A 472 11.75 -7.75 -9.44
C PHE A 472 12.51 -7.40 -8.16
N GLY A 473 11.83 -7.09 -7.08
CA GLY A 473 12.43 -6.68 -5.81
C GLY A 473 12.43 -5.17 -5.58
N VAL A 474 12.07 -4.39 -6.60
CA VAL A 474 11.91 -2.95 -6.46
C VAL A 474 10.80 -2.65 -5.44
N VAL A 475 9.67 -3.38 -5.51
CA VAL A 475 8.56 -3.20 -4.58
C VAL A 475 8.98 -3.56 -3.16
N ALA A 476 9.72 -4.65 -2.98
CA ALA A 476 10.29 -5.07 -1.71
C ALA A 476 11.19 -3.99 -1.08
N MET A 477 12.05 -3.36 -1.88
CA MET A 477 12.94 -2.31 -1.40
C MET A 477 12.15 -1.05 -1.00
N VAL A 478 11.13 -0.69 -1.77
CA VAL A 478 10.19 0.38 -1.42
C VAL A 478 9.49 0.05 -0.09
N ALA A 479 8.96 -1.17 0.05
CA ALA A 479 8.19 -1.59 1.22
C ALA A 479 9.05 -1.70 2.49
N MET A 480 10.33 -2.08 2.37
CA MET A 480 11.27 -2.16 3.49
C MET A 480 11.66 -0.79 4.04
N THR A 481 11.65 0.25 3.20
CA THR A 481 12.25 1.54 3.57
C THR A 481 11.50 2.29 4.69
N PRO A 482 10.16 2.35 4.71
CA PRO A 482 9.39 2.91 5.82
C PRO A 482 9.74 2.32 7.19
N LEU A 483 10.11 1.03 7.23
CA LEU A 483 10.49 0.37 8.48
C LEU A 483 11.70 1.05 9.10
N ILE A 484 12.66 1.47 8.27
CA ILE A 484 13.89 2.11 8.72
C ILE A 484 13.64 3.60 8.99
N THR A 485 13.06 4.33 8.04
CA THR A 485 12.95 5.79 8.13
C THR A 485 12.05 6.25 9.27
N LEU A 486 10.94 5.57 9.52
CA LEU A 486 10.03 5.92 10.61
C LEU A 486 10.55 5.51 11.98
N GLN A 487 11.31 4.42 12.07
CA GLN A 487 11.98 4.07 13.32
C GLN A 487 13.11 5.07 13.63
N ILE A 488 13.88 5.52 12.64
CA ILE A 488 14.85 6.61 12.82
C ILE A 488 14.12 7.88 13.30
N LEU A 489 12.98 8.23 12.69
CA LEU A 489 12.17 9.35 13.13
C LEU A 489 11.74 9.17 14.60
N GLY A 490 11.31 7.97 14.98
CA GLY A 490 10.97 7.62 16.36
C GLY A 490 12.13 7.80 17.35
N VAL A 491 13.35 7.42 16.97
CA VAL A 491 14.56 7.69 17.78
C VAL A 491 14.78 9.20 17.94
N ILE A 492 14.67 9.97 16.86
CA ILE A 492 14.85 11.43 16.89
C ILE A 492 13.83 12.09 17.83
N TYR A 493 12.57 11.70 17.75
CA TYR A 493 11.52 12.20 18.63
C TYR A 493 11.77 11.82 20.09
N ARG A 494 12.16 10.57 20.36
CA ARG A 494 12.52 10.11 21.72
C ARG A 494 13.67 10.92 22.31
N ILE A 495 14.71 11.22 21.54
CA ILE A 495 15.85 12.04 21.99
C ILE A 495 15.40 13.47 22.28
N LYS A 496 14.56 14.05 21.41
CA LYS A 496 14.05 15.42 21.59
C LYS A 496 13.19 15.54 22.85
N ASP A 497 12.35 14.54 23.11
CA ASP A 497 11.48 14.51 24.29
C ASP A 497 12.29 14.32 25.58
N SER A 498 13.28 13.43 25.56
CA SER A 498 14.22 13.23 26.67
C SER A 498 15.04 14.49 26.98
N ARG A 499 15.41 15.26 25.95
CA ARG A 499 16.09 16.56 26.13
C ARG A 499 15.18 17.61 26.75
N ARG A 500 13.90 17.68 26.35
CA ARG A 500 12.92 18.59 26.94
C ARG A 500 12.64 18.28 28.42
N ALA A 501 12.61 17.00 28.78
CA ALA A 501 12.45 16.58 30.17
C ALA A 501 13.67 16.89 31.05
N ASN A 502 14.87 16.97 30.46
CA ASN A 502 16.13 17.23 31.17
C ASN A 502 16.56 18.70 31.20
N VAL A 503 15.78 19.63 30.63
CA VAL A 503 15.97 21.06 30.88
C VAL A 503 15.34 21.38 32.25
N PRO A 504 16.10 21.82 33.26
CA PRO A 504 15.52 22.31 34.50
C PRO A 504 14.57 23.46 34.15
N GLN A 505 13.38 23.49 34.74
CA GLN A 505 12.51 24.68 34.69
C GLN A 505 13.19 25.84 35.42
N THR A 506 14.18 26.46 34.80
CA THR A 506 14.82 27.68 35.29
C THR A 506 14.16 28.87 34.63
N VAL A 507 13.32 29.52 35.44
CA VAL A 507 12.81 30.89 35.32
C VAL A 507 11.90 31.13 34.11
N ALA A 508 10.59 31.02 34.35
CA ALA A 508 9.62 31.75 33.55
C ALA A 508 10.05 33.23 33.51
N PRO A 509 10.23 33.86 32.34
CA PRO A 509 10.36 35.31 32.31
C PRO A 509 9.06 35.87 32.88
N VAL A 510 9.18 36.72 33.91
CA VAL A 510 8.08 37.41 34.62
C VAL A 510 7.13 38.17 33.66
N VAL A 511 7.50 38.30 32.39
CA VAL A 511 6.72 38.91 31.30
C VAL A 511 5.42 38.14 30.99
N ASP A 512 5.38 36.81 31.14
CA ASP A 512 4.15 36.05 30.84
C ASP A 512 3.15 35.99 32.02
N MET A 513 3.54 36.44 33.21
CA MET A 513 2.65 36.47 34.39
C MET A 513 1.69 37.66 34.39
N PHE A 514 1.90 38.65 33.50
CA PHE A 514 1.03 39.81 33.31
C PHE A 514 0.14 39.70 32.06
N ALA A 515 0.28 38.64 31.25
CA ALA A 515 -0.54 38.43 30.06
C ALA A 515 -1.96 37.87 30.35
N GLU A 516 -2.21 37.43 31.60
CA GLU A 516 -3.52 36.95 32.08
C GLU A 516 -4.30 37.99 32.92
N LEU A 517 -3.83 39.24 33.01
CA LEU A 517 -4.61 40.32 33.62
C LEU A 517 -5.46 40.99 32.54
N SER A 518 -6.79 40.95 32.73
CA SER A 518 -7.77 41.68 31.92
C SER A 518 -7.47 43.19 31.93
N ASP A 519 -7.55 43.83 30.76
CA ASP A 519 -7.33 45.28 30.54
C ASP A 519 -8.19 46.21 31.43
N ASP A 520 -9.23 45.68 32.09
CA ASP A 520 -10.11 46.45 32.99
C ASP A 520 -9.67 46.49 34.47
N ALA A 521 -8.53 45.89 34.83
CA ALA A 521 -8.06 45.84 36.23
C ALA A 521 -7.04 46.95 36.60
N ILE A 522 -6.76 47.91 35.70
CA ILE A 522 -5.78 48.99 35.90
C ILE A 522 -6.48 50.35 36.02
N ILE A 523 -7.55 50.46 36.83
CA ILE A 523 -7.98 51.73 37.43
C ILE A 523 -8.59 51.41 38.80
N GLU A 524 -7.74 51.34 39.82
CA GLU A 524 -7.97 51.67 41.24
C GLU A 524 -6.94 50.91 42.10
N LEU A 525 -5.78 51.54 42.30
CA LEU A 525 -5.01 51.62 43.57
C LEU A 525 -3.65 52.27 43.33
#